data_AF-A0A453HHV1-F1
#
_entry.id   AF-A0A453HHV1-F1
#
_cell.length_a   1.000
_cell.length_b   1.000
_cell.length_c   1.000
_cell.angle_alpha   90.00
_cell.angle_beta   90.00
_cell.angle_gamma   90.00
#
_symmetry.space_group_name_H-M   'P 1'
#
loop_
_entity.id
_entity.type
_entity.pdbx_description
1 polymer ?
#
loop_
_entity_poly.entity_id
_entity_poly.type
_entity_poly.pdbx_seq_one_letter_code
_entity_poly.pdbx_strand_id
1 'polypeptide(L)'
;AESLKQLDQEIKLLSQFKHENIVQYYGSETIEGHLYIYMEYVHLGSINKYIQQHCGAITESIVGNFTHHILRGLAFLHGQNIMHRDIKGANMLIDGNGVVKLADFGTAKHVSASLQCLVASSYCTVLCLLFKGTFYFPFCIRRASR
;
A
#
# COMPACT_ATOMS: atom_id res chain seq x y z
N ALA A 1 23.16 14.00 12.97
CA ALA A 1 23.78 13.44 11.74
C ALA A 1 23.17 12.10 11.32
N GLU A 2 22.72 11.26 12.27
CA GLU A 2 22.08 9.96 11.97
C GLU A 2 20.79 10.05 11.14
N SER A 3 19.99 11.10 11.35
CA SER A 3 18.68 11.26 10.69
C SER A 3 18.77 11.53 9.18
N LEU A 4 19.80 12.25 8.71
CA LEU A 4 19.95 12.58 7.28
C LEU A 4 20.38 11.36 6.45
N LYS A 5 21.25 10.49 7.01
CA LYS A 5 21.67 9.26 6.33
C LYS A 5 20.54 8.25 6.21
N GLN A 6 19.67 8.18 7.21
CA GLN A 6 18.47 7.33 7.18
C GLN A 6 17.48 7.84 6.13
N LEU A 7 17.27 9.15 6.05
CA LEU A 7 16.39 9.78 5.07
C LEU A 7 16.87 9.56 3.62
N ASP A 8 18.17 9.70 3.36
CA ASP A 8 18.77 9.40 2.05
C ASP A 8 18.58 7.94 1.64
N GLN A 9 18.63 7.01 2.60
CA GLN A 9 18.36 5.60 2.33
C GLN A 9 16.89 5.38 1.98
N GLU A 10 15.97 6.01 2.71
CA GLU A 10 14.53 5.94 2.41
C GLU A 10 14.20 6.50 1.02
N ILE A 11 14.75 7.66 0.66
CA ILE A 11 14.57 8.27 -0.67
C ILE A 11 15.10 7.35 -1.78
N LYS A 12 16.27 6.73 -1.56
CA LYS A 12 16.85 5.76 -2.50
C LYS A 12 16.01 4.51 -2.67
N LEU A 13 15.27 4.09 -1.64
CA LEU A 13 14.35 2.96 -1.76
C LEU A 13 13.10 3.36 -2.54
N LEU A 14 12.54 4.53 -2.23
CA LEU A 14 11.37 5.05 -2.94
C LEU A 14 11.62 5.24 -4.43
N SER A 15 12.83 5.68 -4.80
CA SER A 15 13.19 5.87 -6.20
C SER A 15 13.31 4.58 -7.01
N GLN A 16 13.42 3.42 -6.35
CA GLN A 16 13.45 2.11 -7.00
C GLN A 16 12.06 1.54 -7.28
N PHE A 17 11.01 2.12 -6.68
CA PHE A 17 9.66 1.61 -6.87
C PHE A 17 9.09 2.09 -8.19
N LYS A 18 8.83 1.11 -9.06
CA LYS A 18 8.16 1.32 -10.33
C LYS A 18 7.14 0.22 -10.54
N HIS A 19 5.89 0.51 -10.19
CA HIS A 19 4.79 -0.42 -10.30
C HIS A 19 3.46 0.32 -10.47
N GLU A 20 2.55 -0.24 -11.26
CA GLU A 20 1.25 0.37 -11.58
C GLU A 20 0.41 0.67 -10.33
N ASN A 21 0.46 -0.22 -9.34
CA ASN A 21 -0.26 -0.11 -8.06
C ASN A 21 0.56 0.55 -6.92
N ILE A 22 1.60 1.32 -7.25
CA ILE A 22 2.38 2.11 -6.30
C ILE A 22 2.45 3.54 -6.83
N VAL A 23 2.27 4.52 -5.95
CA VAL A 23 2.45 5.94 -6.31
C VAL A 23 3.90 6.16 -6.77
N GLN A 24 4.06 6.66 -7.99
CA GLN A 24 5.39 6.85 -8.57
C GLN A 24 6.12 8.02 -7.89
N TYR A 25 7.35 7.79 -7.43
CA TYR A 25 8.26 8.85 -7.03
C TYR A 25 8.93 9.47 -8.27
N TYR A 26 9.01 10.79 -8.32
CA TYR A 26 9.64 11.56 -9.40
C TYR A 26 10.98 12.17 -9.01
N GLY A 27 11.17 12.54 -7.74
CA GLY A 27 12.38 13.20 -7.30
C GLY A 27 12.22 13.86 -5.95
N SER A 28 13.32 14.41 -5.44
CA SER A 28 13.30 15.23 -4.23
C SER A 28 14.43 16.24 -4.29
N GLU A 29 14.21 17.39 -3.68
CA GLU A 29 15.23 18.44 -3.58
C GLU A 29 15.18 19.13 -2.22
N THR A 30 16.30 19.73 -1.82
CA THR A 30 16.40 20.45 -0.56
C THR A 30 16.54 21.94 -0.86
N ILE A 31 15.54 22.74 -0.48
CA ILE A 31 15.52 24.20 -0.65
C ILE A 31 15.43 24.83 0.73
N GLU A 32 16.34 25.74 1.06
CA GLU A 32 16.35 26.48 2.33
C GLU A 32 16.30 25.58 3.58
N GLY A 33 16.86 24.38 3.52
CA GLY A 33 16.85 23.41 4.62
C GLY A 33 15.56 22.58 4.73
N HIS A 34 14.62 22.73 3.80
CA HIS A 34 13.41 21.91 3.69
C HIS A 34 13.55 20.88 2.57
N LEU A 35 13.20 19.63 2.86
CA LEU A 35 13.15 18.54 1.86
C LEU A 35 11.77 18.53 1.18
N TYR A 36 11.77 18.64 -0.14
CA TYR A 36 10.60 18.52 -0.99
C TYR A 36 10.64 17.17 -1.70
N ILE A 37 9.52 16.44 -1.67
CA ILE A 37 9.38 15.12 -2.30
C ILE A 37 8.30 15.21 -3.37
N TYR A 38 8.67 14.88 -4.60
CA TYR A 38 7.80 14.90 -5.77
C TYR A 38 7.28 13.50 -6.07
N MET A 39 5.96 13.35 -6.08
CA MET A 39 5.26 12.09 -6.32
C MET A 39 4.15 12.28 -7.34
N GLU A 40 3.71 11.16 -7.93
CA GLU A 40 2.54 11.10 -8.79
C GLU A 40 1.29 11.62 -8.07
N TYR A 41 0.58 12.53 -8.74
CA TYR A 41 -0.69 13.03 -8.24
C TYR A 41 -1.84 12.10 -8.64
N VAL A 42 -2.56 11.59 -7.63
CA VAL A 42 -3.70 10.68 -7.82
C VAL A 42 -5.01 11.41 -7.48
N HIS A 43 -5.80 11.71 -8.50
CA HIS A 43 -6.84 12.74 -8.45
C HIS A 43 -8.13 12.34 -7.71
N LEU A 44 -8.54 11.06 -7.69
CA LEU A 44 -9.74 10.66 -6.92
C LEU A 44 -9.47 10.56 -5.42
N GLY A 45 -8.20 10.70 -5.00
CA GLY A 45 -7.80 10.62 -3.61
C GLY A 45 -7.97 9.22 -3.05
N SER A 46 -8.22 9.14 -1.74
CA SER A 46 -8.21 7.86 -1.03
C SER A 46 -9.47 7.03 -1.24
N ILE A 47 -9.35 5.71 -1.09
CA ILE A 47 -10.51 4.79 -1.10
C ILE A 47 -11.54 5.26 -0.07
N ASN A 48 -11.13 5.67 1.14
CA ASN A 48 -12.07 6.18 2.15
C ASN A 48 -12.95 7.33 1.63
N LYS A 49 -12.35 8.29 0.90
CA LYS A 49 -13.09 9.39 0.29
C LYS A 49 -14.04 8.88 -0.79
N TYR A 50 -13.58 7.94 -1.61
CA TYR A 50 -14.40 7.30 -2.64
C TYR A 50 -15.62 6.59 -2.02
N ILE A 51 -15.45 5.80 -0.95
CA ILE A 51 -16.55 5.11 -0.26
C ILE A 51 -17.57 6.12 0.29
N GLN A 52 -17.11 7.19 0.92
CA GLN A 52 -17.98 8.23 1.47
C GLN A 52 -18.79 8.95 0.38
N GLN A 53 -18.17 9.27 -0.75
CA GLN A 53 -18.83 9.98 -1.86
C GLN A 53 -19.85 9.12 -2.60
N HIS A 54 -19.66 7.80 -2.63
CA HIS A 54 -20.56 6.87 -3.33
C HIS A 54 -21.57 6.19 -2.40
N CYS A 55 -21.77 6.73 -1.19
CA CYS A 55 -22.84 6.35 -0.24
C CYS A 55 -22.99 4.82 -0.02
N GLY A 56 -21.89 4.06 -0.06
CA GLY A 56 -21.93 2.61 0.15
C GLY A 56 -22.44 1.78 -1.03
N ALA A 57 -22.70 2.37 -2.21
CA ALA A 57 -23.04 1.66 -3.45
C ALA A 57 -21.83 0.98 -4.09
N ILE A 58 -20.91 0.48 -3.27
CA ILE A 58 -19.74 -0.27 -3.74
C ILE A 58 -20.17 -1.73 -3.89
N THR A 59 -20.19 -2.20 -5.13
CA THR A 59 -20.48 -3.60 -5.44
C THR A 59 -19.30 -4.49 -5.05
N GLU A 60 -19.57 -5.77 -4.82
CA GLU A 60 -18.54 -6.78 -4.58
C GLU A 60 -17.49 -6.81 -5.71
N SER A 61 -17.90 -6.53 -6.96
CA SER A 61 -16.98 -6.41 -8.10
C SER A 61 -15.97 -5.26 -7.92
N ILE A 62 -16.40 -4.10 -7.42
CA ILE A 62 -15.50 -2.97 -7.16
C ILE A 62 -14.54 -3.33 -6.01
N VAL A 63 -15.06 -3.95 -4.95
CA VAL A 63 -14.23 -4.44 -3.84
C VAL A 63 -13.19 -5.46 -4.31
N GLY A 64 -13.58 -6.40 -5.16
CA GLY A 64 -12.69 -7.39 -5.77
C GLY A 64 -11.58 -6.75 -6.59
N ASN A 65 -11.92 -5.75 -7.42
CA ASN A 65 -10.94 -5.01 -8.22
C ASN A 65 -9.96 -4.22 -7.34
N PHE A 66 -10.44 -3.55 -6.30
CA PHE A 66 -9.56 -2.85 -5.35
C PHE A 66 -8.64 -3.82 -4.63
N THR A 67 -9.18 -4.93 -4.14
CA THR A 67 -8.40 -5.99 -3.50
C THR A 67 -7.31 -6.51 -4.44
N HIS A 68 -7.64 -6.77 -5.71
CA HIS A 68 -6.67 -7.23 -6.70
C HIS A 68 -5.50 -6.25 -6.87
N HIS A 69 -5.79 -4.96 -7.03
CA HIS A 69 -4.77 -3.92 -7.16
C HIS A 69 -3.89 -3.78 -5.91
N ILE A 70 -4.49 -3.79 -4.73
CA ILE A 70 -3.76 -3.71 -3.45
C ILE A 70 -2.83 -4.91 -3.29
N LEU A 71 -3.33 -6.12 -3.59
CA LEU A 71 -2.54 -7.34 -3.50
C LEU A 71 -1.36 -7.34 -4.49
N ARG A 72 -1.54 -6.84 -5.71
CA ARG A 72 -0.43 -6.69 -6.68
C ARG A 72 0.62 -5.70 -6.18
N GLY A 73 0.22 -4.56 -5.63
CA GLY A 73 1.14 -3.59 -5.03
C GLY A 73 1.92 -4.18 -3.85
N LEU A 74 1.23 -4.88 -2.94
CA LEU A 74 1.87 -5.57 -1.80
C LEU A 74 2.82 -6.68 -2.25
N ALA A 75 2.43 -7.49 -3.24
CA ALA A 75 3.28 -8.54 -3.79
C ALA A 75 4.57 -7.97 -4.38
N PHE A 76 4.50 -6.83 -5.09
CA PHE A 76 5.68 -6.12 -5.57
C PHE A 76 6.60 -5.70 -4.42
N LEU A 77 6.07 -5.03 -3.39
CA LEU A 77 6.85 -4.57 -2.24
C LEU A 77 7.52 -5.73 -1.49
N HIS A 78 6.77 -6.80 -1.25
CA HIS A 78 7.31 -7.99 -0.59
C HIS A 78 8.37 -8.70 -1.43
N GLY A 79 8.24 -8.69 -2.77
CA GLY A 79 9.29 -9.15 -3.67
C GLY A 79 10.59 -8.35 -3.56
N GLN A 80 10.52 -7.09 -3.13
CA GLN A 80 11.67 -6.23 -2.83
C GLN A 80 12.10 -6.30 -1.35
N ASN A 81 11.56 -7.24 -0.56
CA ASN A 81 11.78 -7.36 0.89
C ASN A 81 11.40 -6.09 1.66
N ILE A 82 10.35 -5.39 1.24
CA ILE A 82 9.89 -4.14 1.84
C ILE A 82 8.49 -4.34 2.37
N MET A 83 8.28 -3.98 3.63
CA MET A 83 6.94 -3.90 4.22
C MET A 83 6.50 -2.46 4.34
N HIS A 84 5.29 -2.19 3.86
CA HIS A 84 4.66 -0.87 3.91
C HIS A 84 4.29 -0.45 5.33
N ARG A 85 3.80 -1.38 6.16
CA ARG A 85 3.43 -1.21 7.59
C ARG A 85 2.28 -0.25 7.92
N ASP A 86 1.87 0.65 7.03
CA ASP A 86 0.73 1.56 7.21
C ASP A 86 -0.36 1.37 6.15
N ILE A 87 -0.86 0.13 6.08
CA ILE A 87 -1.93 -0.26 5.17
C ILE A 87 -3.28 0.15 5.77
N LYS A 88 -3.81 1.27 5.29
CA LYS A 88 -5.12 1.82 5.65
C LYS A 88 -5.80 2.45 4.45
N GLY A 89 -7.13 2.54 4.47
CA GLY A 89 -7.91 3.10 3.35
C GLY A 89 -7.59 4.56 2.99
N ALA A 90 -6.90 5.30 3.88
CA ALA A 90 -6.38 6.64 3.60
C ALA A 90 -5.12 6.66 2.72
N ASN A 91 -4.35 5.56 2.73
CA ASN A 91 -3.07 5.41 2.03
C ASN A 91 -3.22 4.56 0.74
N MET A 92 -4.46 4.27 0.35
CA MET A 92 -4.81 3.62 -0.90
C MET A 92 -5.50 4.64 -1.76
N LEU A 93 -4.85 5.09 -2.82
CA LEU A 93 -5.36 6.14 -3.70
C LEU A 93 -5.95 5.52 -4.97
N ILE A 94 -7.00 6.12 -5.52
CA ILE A 94 -7.64 5.66 -6.75
C ILE A 94 -7.36 6.66 -7.88
N ASP A 95 -6.89 6.19 -9.01
CA ASP A 95 -6.78 7.03 -10.21
C ASP A 95 -8.06 7.00 -11.07
N GLY A 96 -8.07 7.75 -12.15
CA GLY A 96 -9.25 7.97 -13.00
C GLY A 96 -9.60 6.79 -13.87
N ASN A 97 -8.69 5.83 -13.96
CA ASN A 97 -8.91 4.57 -14.64
C ASN A 97 -9.41 3.50 -13.66
N GLY A 98 -9.63 3.85 -12.38
CA GLY A 98 -10.04 2.91 -11.33
C GLY A 98 -8.89 2.06 -10.79
N VAL A 99 -7.63 2.44 -11.07
CA VAL A 99 -6.47 1.73 -10.54
C VAL A 99 -6.19 2.19 -9.11
N VAL A 100 -5.99 1.22 -8.20
CA VAL A 100 -5.61 1.52 -6.83
C VAL A 100 -4.09 1.53 -6.72
N LYS A 101 -3.56 2.58 -6.10
CA LYS A 101 -2.14 2.82 -5.87
C LYS A 101 -1.87 2.94 -4.38
N LEU A 102 -0.87 2.20 -3.90
CA LEU A 102 -0.36 2.32 -2.53
C LEU A 102 0.47 3.60 -2.39
N ALA A 103 0.21 4.36 -1.35
CA ALA A 103 0.84 5.64 -1.03
C ALA A 103 1.31 5.67 0.43
N ASP A 104 2.08 6.70 0.80
CA ASP A 104 2.57 6.92 2.16
C ASP A 104 3.46 5.78 2.71
N PHE A 105 4.68 5.77 2.18
CA PHE A 105 5.74 4.84 2.57
C PHE A 105 6.62 5.40 3.71
N GLY A 106 6.19 6.45 4.42
CA GLY A 106 6.97 7.06 5.51
C GLY A 106 7.24 6.11 6.69
N THR A 107 6.50 4.99 6.74
CA THR A 107 6.76 3.90 7.68
C THR A 107 7.25 2.63 6.99
N ALA A 108 7.59 2.64 5.71
CA ALA A 108 8.07 1.44 5.03
C ALA A 108 9.47 1.05 5.53
N LYS A 109 9.74 -0.25 5.69
CA LYS A 109 11.07 -0.75 6.08
C LYS A 109 11.45 -2.04 5.37
N HIS A 110 12.75 -2.22 5.18
CA HIS A 110 13.30 -3.52 4.82
C HIS A 110 13.02 -4.55 5.92
N VAL A 111 12.57 -5.71 5.49
CA VAL A 111 12.34 -6.85 6.37
C VAL A 111 13.62 -7.67 6.43
N SER A 112 14.23 -7.78 7.60
CA SER A 112 15.25 -8.80 7.86
C SER A 112 14.58 -10.17 8.02
N ALA A 113 15.29 -11.24 7.66
CA ALA A 113 14.76 -12.59 7.48
C ALA A 113 13.97 -13.19 8.67
N SER A 114 14.00 -12.59 9.86
CA SER A 114 13.29 -13.01 11.06
C SER A 114 11.80 -12.59 11.14
N LEU A 115 11.27 -11.79 10.21
CA LEU A 115 9.94 -11.16 10.32
C LEU A 115 8.89 -11.66 9.31
N GLN A 116 9.07 -12.84 8.71
CA GLN A 116 8.13 -13.43 7.73
C GLN A 116 6.67 -13.56 8.25
N CYS A 117 6.45 -13.62 9.56
CA CYS A 117 5.12 -13.71 10.16
C CYS A 117 4.27 -12.42 10.00
N LEU A 118 4.88 -11.26 9.75
CA LEU A 118 4.16 -9.97 9.62
C LEU A 118 3.54 -9.75 8.24
N VAL A 119 4.04 -10.43 7.21
CA VAL A 119 3.54 -10.33 5.84
C VAL A 119 2.08 -10.80 5.75
N ALA A 120 1.73 -11.88 6.47
CA ALA A 120 0.36 -12.37 6.59
C ALA A 120 -0.59 -11.36 7.24
N SER A 121 -0.09 -10.51 8.15
CA SER A 121 -0.87 -9.45 8.79
C SER A 121 -1.33 -8.40 7.77
N SER A 122 -0.44 -7.95 6.87
CA SER A 122 -0.79 -6.95 5.85
C SER A 122 -1.87 -7.44 4.90
N TYR A 123 -1.83 -8.71 4.48
CA TYR A 123 -2.89 -9.31 3.67
C TYR A 123 -4.22 -9.44 4.43
N CYS A 124 -4.17 -9.82 5.71
CA CYS A 124 -5.34 -9.94 6.57
C CYS A 124 -6.01 -8.57 6.84
N THR A 125 -5.22 -7.49 6.98
CA THR A 125 -5.73 -6.13 7.15
C THR A 125 -6.48 -5.64 5.90
N VAL A 126 -6.00 -5.95 4.69
CA VAL A 126 -6.69 -5.58 3.44
C VAL A 126 -8.04 -6.26 3.35
N LEU A 127 -8.09 -7.55 3.68
CA LEU A 127 -9.34 -8.32 3.73
C LEU A 127 -10.31 -7.74 4.77
N CYS A 128 -9.84 -7.40 5.96
CA CYS A 128 -10.67 -6.84 7.03
C CYS A 128 -11.22 -5.44 6.69
N LEU A 129 -10.40 -4.58 6.06
CA LEU A 129 -10.78 -3.22 5.68
C LEU A 129 -11.88 -3.17 4.62
N LEU A 130 -11.83 -4.09 3.64
CA LEU A 130 -12.72 -4.07 2.49
C LEU A 130 -14.00 -4.89 2.68
N PHE A 131 -14.00 -5.92 3.52
CA PHE A 131 -15.13 -6.86 3.65
C PHE A 131 -16.05 -6.66 4.86
N LYS A 132 -15.81 -5.65 5.73
CA LYS A 132 -16.62 -5.31 6.93
C LYS A 132 -17.65 -6.39 7.33
N GLY A 133 -17.16 -7.53 7.84
CA GLY A 133 -17.99 -8.56 8.47
C GLY A 133 -18.66 -9.64 7.59
N THR A 134 -18.45 -9.72 6.28
CA THR A 134 -18.98 -10.84 5.48
C THR A 134 -17.85 -11.79 5.07
N PHE A 135 -17.63 -12.82 5.89
CA PHE A 135 -16.74 -13.93 5.57
C PHE A 135 -17.33 -14.74 4.42
N TYR A 136 -16.70 -14.68 3.25
CA TYR A 136 -16.70 -15.78 2.28
C TYR A 136 -15.27 -15.96 1.78
N PHE A 137 -14.57 -16.94 2.34
CA PHE A 137 -13.32 -17.45 1.78
C PHE A 137 -13.32 -18.98 1.85
N PRO A 138 -13.32 -19.69 0.71
CA PRO A 138 -13.01 -21.12 0.67
C PRO A 138 -11.51 -21.39 0.45
N PHE A 139 -10.65 -20.38 0.34
CA PHE A 139 -9.22 -20.61 0.09
C PHE A 139 -8.31 -19.94 1.12
N CYS A 140 -7.71 -20.81 1.94
CA CYS A 140 -6.41 -20.66 2.60
C CYS A 140 -6.43 -20.78 4.14
N ILE A 141 -6.85 -21.93 4.66
CA ILE A 141 -6.11 -22.60 5.75
C ILE A 141 -6.07 -24.09 5.42
N ARG A 142 -4.89 -24.59 5.03
CA ARG A 142 -4.59 -26.03 5.07
C ARG A 142 -4.77 -26.48 6.51
N ARG A 143 -5.68 -27.45 6.70
CA ARG A 143 -5.83 -28.27 7.90
C ARG A 143 -4.45 -28.83 8.29
N ALA A 144 -3.90 -28.38 9.42
CA ALA A 144 -2.86 -29.13 10.09
C ALA A 144 -3.53 -30.35 10.74
N SER A 145 -3.10 -31.54 10.31
CA SER A 145 -3.57 -32.82 10.83
C SER A 145 -3.11 -33.01 12.27
N ARG A 146 -4.04 -33.23 13.20
CA ARG A 146 -4.37 -34.54 13.79
C ARG A 146 -5.75 -34.49 14.41
#